data_AF-A0A291RFU8-F1
#
_entry.id   AF-A0A291RFU8-F1
#
_cell.length_a   1.000
_cell.length_b   1.000
_cell.length_c   1.000
_cell.angle_alpha   90.00
_cell.angle_beta   90.00
_cell.angle_gamma   90.00
#
_symmetry.space_group_name_H-M   'P 1'
#
loop_
_entity.id
_entity.type
_entity.pdbx_description
1 polymer ?
#
loop_
_entity_poly.entity_id
_entity_poly.type
_entity_poly.pdbx_seq_one_letter_code
_entity_poly.pdbx_strand_id
1 'polypeptide(L)'
;MADRIAGKIFYAPGELPPPDPAEVAEAQAAFAEFDRQRQAVPPENEITLRPDHYGNDLDGTEYEQWARQRRADREAQGGDQ
;
A
#
# COMPACT_ATOMS: atom_id res chain seq x y z
N MET A 1 15.18 -19.34 8.09
CA MET A 1 15.79 -18.44 9.09
C MET A 1 15.37 -17.03 8.73
N ALA A 2 15.24 -16.16 9.72
CA ALA A 2 14.92 -14.77 9.44
C ALA A 2 16.08 -14.05 8.75
N ASP A 3 15.81 -13.38 7.64
CA ASP A 3 16.80 -12.66 6.83
C ASP A 3 16.84 -11.19 7.21
N ARG A 4 18.04 -10.62 7.35
CA ARG A 4 18.22 -9.18 7.60
C ARG A 4 18.51 -8.45 6.29
N ILE A 5 17.55 -7.65 5.83
CA ILE A 5 17.66 -6.86 4.60
C ILE A 5 17.40 -5.39 4.96
N ALA A 6 18.35 -4.51 4.61
CA ALA A 6 18.25 -3.06 4.84
C ALA A 6 17.83 -2.67 6.28
N GLY A 7 18.32 -3.40 7.29
CA GLY A 7 18.02 -3.15 8.71
C GLY A 7 16.69 -3.71 9.21
N LYS A 8 15.87 -4.30 8.34
CA LYS A 8 14.64 -5.00 8.70
C LYS A 8 14.88 -6.50 8.75
N ILE A 9 14.10 -7.19 9.59
CA ILE A 9 14.10 -8.64 9.70
C ILE A 9 12.89 -9.15 8.93
N PHE A 10 13.14 -10.06 7.99
CA PHE A 10 12.13 -10.71 7.18
C PHE A 10 12.03 -12.17 7.59
N TYR A 11 10.82 -12.65 7.81
CA TYR A 11 10.54 -14.02 8.19
C TYR A 11 9.92 -14.74 7.00
N ALA A 12 10.37 -15.97 6.74
CA ALA A 12 9.70 -16.81 5.75
C ALA A 12 8.31 -17.26 6.28
N PRO A 13 7.39 -17.70 5.40
CA PRO A 13 6.10 -18.21 5.83
C PRO A 13 6.25 -19.34 6.87
N GLY A 14 5.54 -19.24 7.99
CA GLY A 14 5.57 -20.23 9.07
C GLY A 14 6.71 -20.07 10.09
N GLU A 15 7.59 -19.07 9.92
CA GLU A 15 8.66 -18.81 10.90
C GLU A 15 8.22 -17.95 12.08
N LEU A 16 7.07 -17.27 11.95
CA LEU A 16 6.43 -16.55 13.04
C LEU A 16 5.26 -17.36 13.60
N PRO A 17 5.09 -17.38 14.93
CA PRO A 17 3.86 -17.89 15.51
C PRO A 17 2.67 -17.04 15.02
N PRO A 18 1.46 -17.62 14.98
CA PRO A 18 0.26 -16.84 14.71
C PRO A 18 0.12 -15.71 15.74
N PRO A 19 -0.44 -14.55 15.34
CA PRO A 19 -0.70 -13.44 16.26
C PRO A 19 -1.69 -13.84 17.34
N ASP A 20 -1.67 -13.13 18.48
CA ASP A 20 -2.62 -13.34 19.56
C ASP A 20 -4.06 -13.09 19.06
N PRO A 21 -5.00 -14.04 19.21
CA PRO A 21 -6.38 -13.84 18.84
C PRO A 21 -7.04 -12.59 19.43
N ALA A 22 -6.63 -12.18 20.65
CA ALA A 22 -7.16 -10.97 21.29
C ALA A 22 -6.70 -9.70 20.56
N GLU A 23 -5.41 -9.61 20.20
CA GLU A 23 -4.87 -8.49 19.42
C GLU A 23 -5.49 -8.41 18.03
N VAL A 24 -5.72 -9.57 17.39
CA VAL A 24 -6.41 -9.64 16.10
C VAL A 24 -7.84 -9.11 16.21
N ALA A 25 -8.58 -9.50 17.25
CA ALA A 25 -9.94 -9.04 17.46
C ALA A 25 -10.00 -7.52 17.72
N GLU A 26 -9.06 -6.99 18.51
CA GLU A 26 -8.94 -5.55 18.75
C GLU A 26 -8.65 -4.79 17.44
N ALA A 27 -7.69 -5.26 16.65
CA ALA A 27 -7.36 -4.67 15.36
C ALA A 27 -8.55 -4.69 14.40
N GLN A 28 -9.28 -5.82 14.33
CA GLN A 28 -10.49 -5.93 13.51
C GLN A 28 -11.58 -4.97 13.96
N ALA A 29 -11.78 -4.78 15.26
CA ALA A 29 -12.75 -3.81 15.78
C ALA A 29 -12.37 -2.36 15.42
N ALA A 30 -11.08 -2.01 15.49
CA ALA A 30 -10.59 -0.70 15.08
C ALA A 30 -10.81 -0.45 13.58
N PHE A 31 -10.56 -1.45 12.72
CA PHE A 31 -10.83 -1.34 11.29
C PHE A 31 -12.33 -1.21 10.99
N ALA A 32 -13.18 -1.97 11.67
CA ALA A 32 -14.63 -1.86 11.51
C ALA A 32 -15.15 -0.46 11.88
N GLU A 33 -14.61 0.13 12.95
CA GLU A 33 -14.92 1.50 13.35
C GLU A 33 -14.49 2.52 12.28
N PHE A 34 -13.27 2.38 11.76
CA PHE A 34 -12.77 3.22 10.68
C PHE A 34 -13.65 3.13 9.43
N ASP A 35 -14.02 1.92 9.01
CA ASP A 35 -14.88 1.71 7.84
C ASP A 35 -16.27 2.33 8.03
N ARG A 36 -16.83 2.23 9.24
CA ARG A 36 -18.11 2.89 9.58
C ARG A 36 -18.00 4.41 9.45
N GLN A 37 -16.92 5.00 9.96
CA GLN A 37 -16.70 6.44 9.85
C GLN A 37 -16.51 6.86 8.38
N ARG A 38 -15.73 6.09 7.61
CA ARG A 38 -15.53 6.34 6.18
C ARG A 38 -16.86 6.28 5.40
N GLN A 39 -17.69 5.28 5.66
CA GLN A 39 -18.99 5.11 4.99
C GLN A 39 -20.01 6.20 5.36
N ALA A 40 -19.83 6.86 6.51
CA ALA A 40 -20.68 7.96 6.93
C ALA A 40 -20.28 9.30 6.29
N VAL A 41 -19.17 9.37 5.55
CA VAL A 41 -18.74 10.59 4.84
C VAL A 41 -19.70 10.86 3.67
N PRO A 42 -20.33 12.05 3.61
CA PRO A 42 -21.18 12.42 2.47
C PRO A 42 -20.37 12.52 1.16
N PRO A 43 -20.95 12.20 -0.01
CA PRO A 43 -20.24 12.22 -1.29
C PRO A 43 -19.54 13.55 -1.62
N GLU A 44 -20.12 14.67 -1.22
CA GLU A 44 -19.54 16.01 -1.41
C GLU A 44 -18.26 16.26 -0.60
N ASN A 45 -18.01 15.45 0.43
CA ASN A 45 -16.83 15.50 1.30
C ASN A 45 -15.88 14.32 1.05
N GLU A 46 -16.20 13.43 0.11
CA GLU A 46 -15.28 12.37 -0.28
C GLU A 46 -14.06 12.99 -0.95
N ILE A 47 -12.89 12.81 -0.32
CA ILE A 47 -11.62 13.21 -0.93
C ILE A 47 -11.31 12.20 -2.03
N THR A 48 -11.57 12.58 -3.28
CA THR A 48 -10.99 11.88 -4.42
C THR A 48 -9.51 12.24 -4.47
N LEU A 49 -8.63 11.28 -4.17
CA LEU A 49 -7.20 11.45 -4.44
C LEU A 49 -7.08 11.78 -5.93
N ARG A 50 -6.63 12.98 -6.26
CA ARG A 50 -6.54 13.38 -7.66
C ARG A 50 -5.51 12.47 -8.35
N PRO A 51 -5.88 11.81 -9.46
CA PRO A 51 -4.99 10.88 -10.15
C PRO A 51 -3.82 11.58 -10.87
N ASP A 52 -3.81 12.91 -10.91
CA ASP A 52 -2.91 13.71 -11.76
C ASP A 52 -1.60 14.12 -11.09
N HIS A 53 -1.54 14.25 -9.76
CA HIS A 53 -0.35 14.80 -9.08
C HIS A 53 0.18 14.01 -7.88
N TYR A 54 -0.58 13.06 -7.33
CA TYR A 54 -0.17 12.28 -6.16
C TYR A 54 -0.22 10.77 -6.39
N GLY A 55 -0.39 10.33 -7.65
CA GLY A 55 -0.38 8.92 -8.01
C GLY A 55 1.03 8.33 -8.12
N ASN A 56 2.05 9.16 -8.30
CA ASN A 56 3.44 8.72 -8.45
C ASN A 56 4.39 9.70 -7.76
N ASP A 57 5.04 9.22 -6.70
CA ASP A 57 6.01 9.95 -5.86
C ASP A 57 7.18 10.57 -6.65
N LEU A 58 7.38 10.14 -7.90
CA LEU A 58 8.48 10.58 -8.76
C LEU A 58 8.08 11.66 -9.78
N ASP A 59 6.80 12.03 -9.89
CA ASP A 59 6.36 13.09 -10.82
C ASP A 59 6.84 14.47 -10.32
N GLY A 60 7.39 15.29 -11.22
CA GLY A 60 7.99 16.59 -10.88
C GLY A 60 9.36 16.52 -10.19
N THR A 61 9.93 15.33 -10.02
CA THR A 61 11.29 15.13 -9.51
C THR A 61 12.30 14.94 -10.65
N GLU A 62 13.60 15.03 -10.35
CA GLU A 62 14.67 14.69 -11.29
C GLU A 62 14.61 13.24 -11.81
N TYR A 63 13.87 12.35 -11.13
CA TYR A 63 13.68 10.95 -11.51
C TYR A 63 12.43 10.69 -12.36
N GLU A 64 11.65 11.73 -12.67
CA GLU A 64 10.39 11.59 -13.41
C GLU A 64 10.58 10.85 -14.76
N GLN A 65 11.64 11.18 -15.50
CA GLN A 65 11.92 10.55 -16.79
C GLN A 65 12.24 9.06 -16.67
N TRP A 66 12.99 8.66 -15.62
CA TRP A 66 13.26 7.26 -15.33
C TRP A 66 11.97 6.50 -14.98
N ALA A 67 11.09 7.12 -14.19
CA ALA A 67 9.81 6.54 -13.82
C ALA A 67 8.92 6.33 -15.05
N ARG A 68 8.88 7.32 -15.97
CA ARG A 68 8.18 7.22 -17.26
C ARG A 68 8.73 6.08 -18.12
N GLN A 69 10.05 5.96 -18.24
CA GLN A 69 10.70 4.89 -19.00
C GLN A 69 10.34 3.51 -18.44
N ARG A 70 10.42 3.30 -17.12
CA ARG A 70 10.06 2.03 -16.49
C ARG A 70 8.57 1.66 -16.61
N ARG A 71 7.68 2.65 -16.80
CA ARG A 71 6.28 2.38 -17.11
C ARG A 71 6.12 1.90 -18.54
N ALA A 72 6.71 2.63 -19.49
CA ALA A 72 6.71 2.23 -20.90
C ALA A 72 7.29 0.82 -21.11
N ASP A 73 8.39 0.50 -20.43
CA ASP A 73 9.01 -0.83 -20.52
C ASP A 73 8.10 -1.93 -19.95
N ARG A 74 7.36 -1.66 -18.85
CA ARG A 74 6.38 -2.60 -18.28
C ARG A 74 5.17 -2.81 -19.18
N GLU A 75 4.65 -1.73 -19.76
CA GLU A 75 3.53 -1.78 -20.70
C GLU A 75 3.91 -2.54 -21.98
N ALA A 76 5.12 -2.32 -22.51
CA ALA A 76 5.67 -3.04 -23.66
C ALA A 76 5.92 -4.52 -23.38
N GLN A 77 6.18 -4.89 -22.12
CA GLN A 77 6.35 -6.28 -21.68
C GLN A 77 5.01 -7.00 -21.44
N GLY A 78 3.86 -6.35 -21.73
CA GLY A 78 2.54 -6.92 -21.60
C GLY A 78 2.14 -7.03 -20.14
N GLY A 79 1.78 -5.90 -19.53
CA GLY A 79 1.29 -5.82 -18.15
C GLY A 79 0.12 -6.79 -17.92
N ASP A 80 0.45 -7.99 -17.46
CA ASP A 80 -0.48 -9.01 -17.00
C ASP A 80 -0.42 -8.99 -15.46
N GLN A 81 -1.38 -8.27 -14.88
CA GLN A 81 -1.91 -8.50 -13.54
C GLN A 81 -3.43 -8.29 -13.59
#